data_AF-A0A0W1DPP7-F1
#
_entry.id   AF-A0A0W1DPP7-F1
#
_cell.length_a   1.000
_cell.length_b   1.000
_cell.length_c   1.000
_cell.angle_alpha   90.00
_cell.angle_beta   90.00
_cell.angle_gamma   90.00
#
_symmetry.space_group_name_H-M   'P 1'
#
loop_
_entity.id
_entity.type
_entity.pdbx_description
1 polymer ?
#
loop_
_entity_poly.entity_id
_entity_poly.type
_entity_poly.pdbx_seq_one_letter_code
_entity_poly.pdbx_strand_id
1 'polypeptide(L)' 'MIGEVAQQLAGLMARVAGWRPAEFWAATPADVAAVLGGYRDEAGEGVDGAALAAMMERYPDD' A
#
# COMPACT_ATOMS: atom_id res chain seq x y z
N MET A 1 -22.20 -1.34 4.47
CA MET A 1 -21.58 -2.49 3.80
C MET A 1 -20.07 -2.38 4.00
N ILE A 2 -19.45 -3.23 4.80
CA ILE A 2 -18.00 -3.18 5.09
C ILE A 2 -17.18 -3.84 3.94
N GLY A 3 -17.80 -4.01 2.76
CA GLY A 3 -17.35 -4.97 1.75
C GLY A 3 -16.16 -4.51 0.91
N GLU A 4 -16.18 -3.26 0.43
CA GLU A 4 -15.20 -2.82 -0.56
C GLU A 4 -13.83 -2.51 0.04
N VAL A 5 -13.81 -1.77 1.16
CA VAL A 5 -12.56 -1.44 1.86
C VAL A 5 -11.87 -2.70 2.39
N ALA A 6 -12.64 -3.66 2.93
CA ALA A 6 -12.08 -4.92 3.40
C ALA A 6 -11.52 -5.77 2.24
N GLN A 7 -12.15 -5.75 1.06
CA GLN A 7 -11.63 -6.44 -0.14
C GLN A 7 -10.34 -5.79 -0.66
N GLN A 8 -10.28 -4.46 -0.71
CA GLN A 8 -9.06 -3.74 -1.08
C GLN A 8 -7.92 -4.08 -0.11
N LEU A 9 -8.21 -4.09 1.19
CA LEU A 9 -7.22 -4.41 2.22
C LEU A 9 -6.77 -5.88 2.14
N ALA A 10 -7.67 -6.84 1.90
CA ALA A 10 -7.29 -8.23 1.67
C ALA A 10 -6.33 -8.38 0.47
N GLY A 11 -6.60 -7.66 -0.62
CA GLY A 11 -5.74 -7.63 -1.80
C GLY A 11 -4.39 -6.95 -1.55
N LEU A 12 -4.33 -5.94 -0.67
CA LEU A 12 -3.08 -5.34 -0.22
C LEU A 12 -2.27 -6.33 0.60
N MET A 13 -2.89 -6.95 1.62
CA MET A 13 -2.24 -7.90 2.53
C MET A 13 -1.72 -9.15 1.80
N ALA A 14 -2.40 -9.61 0.75
CA ALA A 14 -1.90 -10.67 -0.11
C ALA A 14 -0.58 -10.28 -0.82
N ARG A 15 -0.43 -9.02 -1.24
CA ARG A 15 0.77 -8.53 -1.93
C ARG A 15 1.93 -8.25 -0.98
N VAL A 16 1.64 -7.61 0.17
CA VAL A 16 2.69 -7.12 1.08
C VAL A 16 3.09 -8.15 2.14
N ALA A 17 2.19 -9.06 2.51
CA ALA A 17 2.42 -10.04 3.57
C ALA A 17 2.32 -11.49 3.07
N GLY A 18 1.94 -11.71 1.80
CA GLY A 18 1.71 -13.05 1.26
C GLY A 18 0.49 -13.75 1.86
N TRP A 19 -0.39 -13.02 2.57
CA TRP A 19 -1.53 -13.61 3.25
C TRP A 19 -2.58 -14.11 2.26
N ARG A 20 -3.02 -15.34 2.46
CA ARG A 20 -4.20 -15.88 1.78
C ARG A 20 -5.46 -15.25 2.39
N PRO A 21 -6.60 -15.28 1.68
CA PRO A 21 -7.85 -14.70 2.19
C PRO A 21 -8.23 -15.19 3.59
N ALA A 22 -8.01 -16.47 3.90
CA ALA A 22 -8.31 -17.03 5.22
C ALA A 22 -7.46 -16.43 6.35
N GLU A 23 -6.19 -16.10 6.06
CA GLU A 23 -5.29 -15.48 7.04
C GLU A 23 -5.70 -14.03 7.32
N PHE A 24 -6.13 -13.29 6.29
CA PHE A 24 -6.68 -11.94 6.46
C PHE A 24 -7.96 -11.91 7.30
N TRP A 25 -8.92 -12.82 7.04
CA TRP A 25 -10.17 -12.85 7.79
C TRP A 25 -10.02 -13.36 9.23
N ALA A 26 -8.96 -14.11 9.52
CA ALA A 26 -8.62 -14.53 10.87
C ALA A 26 -7.82 -13.47 11.66
N ALA A 27 -7.16 -12.54 10.96
CA ALA A 27 -6.33 -11.51 11.55
C ALA A 27 -7.15 -10.39 12.18
N THR A 28 -6.65 -9.84 13.28
CA THR A 28 -7.24 -8.68 13.92
C THR A 28 -6.76 -7.39 13.25
N PRO A 29 -7.47 -6.26 13.41
CA PRO A 29 -7.00 -4.96 12.93
C PRO A 29 -5.61 -4.57 13.49
N ALA A 30 -5.27 -5.03 14.70
CA ALA A 30 -3.96 -4.79 15.30
C ALA A 30 -2.84 -5.55 14.57
N ASP A 31 -3.10 -6.78 14.13
CA ASP A 31 -2.13 -7.57 13.34
C ASP A 31 -1.87 -6.90 11.99
N VAL A 32 -2.93 -6.42 11.33
CA VAL A 32 -2.81 -5.68 10.07
C VAL A 32 -2.02 -4.38 10.27
N ALA A 33 -2.29 -3.64 11.34
CA ALA A 33 -1.57 -2.41 11.67
C ALA A 33 -0.08 -2.67 11.99
N ALA A 34 0.25 -3.79 12.64
CA ALA A 34 1.63 -4.18 12.92
C ALA A 34 2.41 -4.50 11.65
N VAL A 35 1.82 -5.27 10.72
CA VAL A 35 2.43 -5.58 9.42
C VAL A 35 2.65 -4.31 8.59
N LEU A 36 1.62 -3.45 8.48
CA LEU A 36 1.72 -2.18 7.77
C LEU A 36 2.64 -1.17 8.47
N GLY A 37 2.83 -1.30 9.79
CA GLY A 37 3.77 -0.50 10.57
C GLY A 37 5.21 -0.64 10.06
N GLY A 38 5.62 -1.85 9.67
CA GLY A 38 6.95 -2.10 9.10
C GLY A 38 7.16 -1.52 7.70
N TYR A 39 6.09 -1.21 6.97
CA TYR A 39 6.15 -0.50 5.68
C TYR A 39 6.20 1.03 5.83
N ARG A 40 6.10 1.54 7.06
CA ARG A 40 6.00 2.97 7.34
C ARG A 40 7.36 3.64 7.54
N ASP A 41 8.42 2.87 7.79
CA ASP A 41 9.76 3.43 7.92
C ASP A 41 10.42 3.60 6.54
N GLU A 42 10.94 4.81 6.34
CA GLU A 42 11.47 5.39 5.10
C GLU A 42 10.44 5.70 4.00
N ALA A 43 9.23 6.13 4.35
CA ALA A 43 8.58 7.13 3.51
C ALA A 43 9.37 8.46 3.64
N GLY A 44 10.59 8.51 3.11
CA GLY A 44 11.13 9.77 2.63
C GLY A 44 10.08 10.38 1.70
N GLU A 45 9.97 11.72 1.65
CA GLU A 45 9.00 12.43 0.82
C GLU A 45 8.86 11.72 -0.53
N GLY A 46 7.77 10.98 -0.68
CA GLY A 46 7.48 10.29 -1.92
C GLY A 46 7.43 11.34 -3.01
N VAL A 47 7.80 10.98 -4.24
CA VAL A 47 7.61 11.86 -5.39
C VAL A 47 6.13 12.19 -5.47
N ASP A 48 5.77 13.43 -5.16
CA ASP A 48 4.40 13.90 -5.33
C ASP A 48 4.10 14.12 -6.83
N GLY A 49 2.82 14.38 -7.14
CA GLY A 49 2.40 14.58 -8.52
C GLY A 49 3.10 15.76 -9.20
N ALA A 50 3.49 16.79 -8.44
CA ALA A 50 4.17 17.97 -8.98
C ALA A 50 5.64 17.66 -9.30
N ALA A 51 6.33 16.91 -8.43
CA ALA A 51 7.69 16.43 -8.64
C ALA A 51 7.75 15.47 -9.84
N LEU A 52 6.76 14.58 -10.00
CA LEU A 52 6.66 13.72 -11.17
C LEU A 52 6.46 14.52 -12.46
N ALA A 53 5.55 15.48 -12.47
CA ALA A 53 5.31 16.34 -13.64
C ALA A 53 6.57 17.12 -14.04
N ALA A 54 7.30 17.67 -13.07
CA ALA A 54 8.56 18.38 -13.31
C ALA A 54 9.66 17.44 -13.88
N MET A 55 9.68 16.17 -13.50
CA MET A 55 10.59 15.18 -14.10
C MET A 55 10.22 14.87 -15.56
N MET A 56 8.93 14.67 -15.85
CA MET A 56 8.45 14.40 -17.22
C MET A 56 8.77 15.56 -18.19
N GLU A 57 8.67 16.81 -17.73
CA GLU A 57 9.03 17.98 -18.53
C GLU A 57 10.56 18.09 -18.76
N ARG A 58 11.36 17.66 -17.77
CA ARG A 58 12.83 17.74 -17.83
C ARG A 58 13.45 16.63 -18.68
N TYR A 59 12.81 15.47 -18.78
CA TYR A 59 13.29 14.31 -19.51
C TYR A 59 12.17 13.76 -20.42
N PRO A 60 11.86 14.45 -21.53
CA PRO A 60 10.93 13.92 -22.52
C PRO A 60 11.54 12.70 -23.23
N ASP A 61 10.75 11.63 -23.35
CA ASP A 61 11.12 10.44 -24.12
C ASP A 61 10.87 10.72 -25.61
N ASP A 62 11.93 10.98 -26.37
CA ASP A 62 11.92 11.03 -27.86
C ASP A 62 11.91 9.64 -28.50
#